data_AF-A0A413NLS9-F1
#
_entry.id   AF-A0A413NLS9-F1
#
_cell.length_a   1.000
_cell.length_b   1.000
_cell.length_c   1.000
_cell.angle_alpha   90.00
_cell.angle_beta   90.00
_cell.angle_gamma   90.00
#
_symmetry.space_group_name_H-M   'P 1'
#
loop_
_entity.id
_entity.type
_entity.pdbx_description
1 polymer ?
#
loop_
_entity_poly.entity_id
_entity_poly.type
_entity_poly.pdbx_seq_one_letter_code
_entity_poly.pdbx_strand_id
1 'polypeptide(L)'
;MVPEGEKEAVFNALLAHLDSIGNHFDTGIMATPLLLKVLSDNGRADIAFRLMNQREIPGFGYVMDDRYSCLWERWEGKASRCHPMFGSVVAWFYRTLAGIRYDEAEPGMKHIVIAPQPVGGLTYCSGSYQSLYGPVRSDWRIEADSFELTVEVPANTTATVILPDGKIYGNVGSGIHRFASPLMSDR
;
A
#
# COMPACT_ATOMS: atom_id res chain seq x y z
N MET A 1 -12.70 6.87 -17.06
CA MET A 1 -12.13 5.52 -17.28
C MET A 1 -11.27 5.58 -18.52
N VAL A 2 -10.09 4.94 -18.50
CA VAL A 2 -9.19 4.90 -19.66
C VAL A 2 -9.77 3.94 -20.71
N PRO A 3 -9.85 4.32 -21.99
CA PRO A 3 -10.28 3.41 -23.06
C PRO A 3 -9.43 2.13 -23.13
N GLU A 4 -10.03 1.05 -23.63
CA GLU A 4 -9.28 -0.19 -23.86
C GLU A 4 -8.13 0.04 -24.84
N GLY A 5 -6.96 -0.55 -24.58
CA GLY A 5 -5.73 -0.30 -25.36
C GLY A 5 -4.93 0.95 -24.97
N GLU A 6 -5.52 1.93 -24.27
CA GLU A 6 -4.84 3.20 -23.94
C GLU A 6 -4.23 3.23 -22.53
N LYS A 7 -4.43 2.18 -21.72
CA LYS A 7 -3.99 2.13 -20.31
C LYS A 7 -2.49 2.34 -20.16
N GLU A 8 -1.68 1.70 -20.99
CA GLU A 8 -0.22 1.81 -20.94
C GLU A 8 0.24 3.24 -21.28
N ALA A 9 -0.30 3.83 -22.35
CA ALA A 9 0.05 5.19 -22.76
C ALA A 9 -0.31 6.22 -21.68
N VAL A 10 -1.51 6.12 -21.09
CA VAL A 10 -1.94 7.01 -20.00
C VAL A 10 -1.09 6.81 -18.74
N PHE A 11 -0.77 5.57 -18.40
CA PHE A 11 0.08 5.29 -17.23
C PHE A 11 1.50 5.82 -17.44
N ASN A 12 2.08 5.66 -18.63
CA ASN A 12 3.40 6.21 -18.96
C ASN A 12 3.42 7.75 -18.92
N ALA A 13 2.33 8.41 -19.35
CA ALA A 13 2.20 9.85 -19.20
C ALA A 13 2.17 10.30 -17.73
N LEU A 14 1.48 9.55 -16.86
CA LEU A 14 1.51 9.78 -15.41
C LEU A 14 2.95 9.63 -14.84
N LEU A 15 3.66 8.58 -15.23
CA LEU A 15 5.05 8.35 -14.79
C LEU A 15 5.99 9.46 -15.23
N ALA A 16 5.87 9.91 -16.49
CA ALA A 16 6.67 11.01 -17.02
C ALA A 16 6.38 12.33 -16.30
N HIS A 17 5.11 12.60 -15.96
CA HIS A 17 4.75 13.79 -15.16
C HIS A 17 5.39 13.75 -13.78
N LEU A 18 5.27 12.63 -13.06
CA LEU A 18 5.88 12.45 -11.74
C LEU A 18 7.40 12.64 -11.78
N ASP A 19 8.07 12.13 -12.81
CA ASP A 19 9.51 12.32 -13.01
C ASP A 19 9.86 13.80 -13.23
N SER A 20 9.09 14.50 -14.07
CA SER A 20 9.31 15.93 -14.36
C SER A 20 9.15 16.87 -13.16
N ILE A 21 8.37 16.47 -12.16
CA ILE A 21 8.17 17.23 -10.91
C ILE A 21 9.02 16.70 -9.74
N GLY A 22 10.02 15.85 -10.03
CA GLY A 22 10.94 15.33 -9.03
C GLY A 22 10.29 14.37 -8.02
N ASN A 23 9.28 13.61 -8.45
CA ASN A 23 8.49 12.71 -7.62
C ASN A 23 7.86 13.38 -6.39
N HIS A 24 7.18 14.51 -6.62
CA HIS A 24 6.33 15.19 -5.65
C HIS A 24 4.84 14.89 -5.89
N PHE A 25 3.99 15.14 -4.89
CA PHE A 25 2.55 15.11 -5.09
C PHE A 25 2.08 16.34 -5.88
N ASP A 26 1.40 16.14 -7.00
CA ASP A 26 0.68 17.19 -7.74
C ASP A 26 -0.85 16.95 -7.71
N THR A 27 -1.31 16.32 -6.63
CA THR A 27 -2.71 15.91 -6.45
C THR A 27 -3.37 16.64 -5.30
N GLY A 28 -4.66 16.99 -5.49
CA GLY A 28 -5.54 17.35 -4.39
C GLY A 28 -6.06 16.13 -3.62
N ILE A 29 -6.85 16.38 -2.56
CA ILE A 29 -7.32 15.38 -1.58
C ILE A 29 -7.99 14.13 -2.18
N MET A 30 -8.68 14.27 -3.32
CA MET A 30 -9.39 13.18 -3.98
C MET A 30 -8.45 12.26 -4.75
N ALA A 31 -7.42 12.82 -5.37
CA ALA A 31 -6.51 12.10 -6.25
C ALA A 31 -5.32 11.51 -5.49
N THR A 32 -4.89 12.09 -4.36
CA THR A 32 -3.77 11.57 -3.56
C THR A 32 -3.88 10.08 -3.19
N PRO A 33 -4.99 9.57 -2.61
CA PRO A 33 -5.09 8.14 -2.32
C PRO A 33 -5.18 7.27 -3.59
N LEU A 34 -5.78 7.81 -4.65
CA LEU A 34 -5.92 7.09 -5.93
C LEU A 34 -4.58 6.97 -6.66
N LEU A 35 -3.72 8.00 -6.59
CA LEU A 35 -2.38 7.98 -7.16
C LEU A 35 -1.57 6.82 -6.58
N LEU A 36 -1.54 6.69 -5.26
CA LEU A 36 -0.83 5.60 -4.58
C LEU A 36 -1.40 4.22 -4.96
N LYS A 37 -2.74 4.12 -5.07
CA LYS A 37 -3.41 2.88 -5.51
C LYS A 37 -3.03 2.53 -6.95
N VAL A 38 -3.15 3.47 -7.89
CA VAL A 38 -2.85 3.27 -9.32
C VAL A 38 -1.40 2.86 -9.52
N LEU A 39 -0.46 3.54 -8.86
CA LEU A 39 0.96 3.16 -8.91
C LEU A 39 1.17 1.72 -8.40
N SER A 40 0.63 1.37 -7.23
CA SER A 40 0.84 0.05 -6.62
C SER A 40 0.18 -1.09 -7.40
N ASP A 41 -1.02 -0.86 -7.92
CA ASP A 41 -1.76 -1.86 -8.70
C ASP A 41 -1.11 -2.09 -10.09
N ASN A 42 -0.28 -1.15 -10.57
CA ASN A 42 0.47 -1.26 -11.84
C ASN A 42 1.97 -1.51 -11.63
N GLY A 43 2.35 -2.15 -10.52
CA GLY A 43 3.72 -2.60 -10.27
C GLY A 43 4.72 -1.49 -9.94
N ARG A 44 4.25 -0.27 -9.63
CA ARG A 44 5.08 0.90 -9.31
C ARG A 44 4.92 1.37 -7.86
N ALA A 45 4.78 0.42 -6.93
CA ALA A 45 4.76 0.73 -5.50
C ALA A 45 6.08 1.36 -5.01
N ASP A 46 7.19 1.19 -5.76
CA ASP A 46 8.46 1.90 -5.56
C ASP A 46 8.29 3.43 -5.65
N ILE A 47 7.52 3.92 -6.63
CA ILE A 47 7.23 5.36 -6.76
C ILE A 47 6.29 5.81 -5.64
N ALA A 48 5.25 5.02 -5.35
CA ALA A 48 4.33 5.34 -4.25
C ALA A 48 5.08 5.50 -2.92
N PHE A 49 6.06 4.63 -2.66
CA PHE A 49 6.94 4.73 -1.50
C PHE A 49 7.82 6.00 -1.54
N ARG A 50 8.41 6.34 -2.69
CA ARG A 50 9.19 7.57 -2.85
C ARG A 50 8.35 8.82 -2.57
N LEU A 51 7.14 8.89 -3.13
CA LEU A 51 6.19 9.98 -2.88
C LEU A 51 5.85 10.12 -1.39
N MET A 52 5.52 9.00 -0.72
CA MET A 52 5.19 9.00 0.71
C MET A 52 6.37 9.41 1.60
N ASN A 53 7.61 9.16 1.16
CA ASN A 53 8.83 9.56 1.87
C ASN A 53 9.42 10.90 1.45
N GLN A 54 8.77 11.63 0.54
CA GLN A 54 9.23 12.94 0.11
C GLN A 54 9.25 13.92 1.29
N ARG A 55 10.42 14.52 1.54
CA ARG A 55 10.69 15.45 2.65
C ARG A 55 10.60 16.91 2.24
N GLU A 56 10.58 17.18 0.94
CA GLU A 56 10.34 18.51 0.39
C GLU A 56 8.84 18.77 0.15
N ILE A 57 8.47 20.04 0.04
CA ILE A 57 7.09 20.44 -0.22
C ILE A 57 6.78 20.30 -1.72
N PRO A 58 5.63 19.71 -2.11
CA PRO A 58 4.61 19.05 -1.28
C PRO A 58 4.93 17.58 -0.94
N GLY A 59 4.81 17.21 0.34
CA GLY A 59 5.11 15.85 0.80
C GLY A 59 4.66 15.55 2.23
N PHE A 60 4.35 14.28 2.51
CA PHE A 60 4.02 13.84 3.88
C PHE A 60 5.23 13.92 4.81
N GLY A 61 6.44 13.68 4.29
CA GLY A 61 7.67 13.85 5.06
C GLY A 61 7.96 15.30 5.42
N TYR A 62 7.49 16.26 4.62
CA TYR A 62 7.60 17.69 4.93
C TYR A 62 6.71 18.11 6.10
N VAL A 63 5.48 17.57 6.19
CA VAL A 63 4.53 17.93 7.27
C VAL A 63 4.76 17.19 8.57
N MET A 64 5.74 16.26 8.62
CA MET A 64 6.21 15.68 9.87
C MET A 64 6.99 16.75 10.66
N ASP A 65 6.33 17.38 11.62
CA ASP A 65 6.90 18.42 12.51
C ASP A 65 6.71 17.98 13.98
N ASP A 66 7.77 18.02 14.79
CA ASP A 66 7.75 17.60 16.20
C ASP A 66 6.73 18.37 17.06
N ARG A 67 6.27 19.55 16.60
CA ARG A 67 5.28 20.38 17.31
C ARG A 67 3.84 20.08 16.87
N TYR A 68 3.64 19.46 15.71
CA TYR A 68 2.32 19.19 15.14
C TYR A 68 2.15 17.70 14.86
N SER A 69 1.33 17.03 15.68
CA SER A 69 1.09 15.59 15.60
C SER A 69 -0.06 15.17 14.67
N CYS A 70 -0.61 16.11 13.88
CA CYS A 70 -1.74 15.86 12.98
C CYS A 70 -1.43 16.30 11.55
N LEU A 71 -2.16 15.73 10.59
CA LEU A 71 -2.06 16.11 9.18
C LEU A 71 -2.60 17.54 8.95
N TRP A 72 -2.01 18.23 7.98
CA TRP A 72 -2.37 19.61 7.64
C TRP A 72 -3.36 19.66 6.48
N GLU A 73 -4.18 20.71 6.45
CA GLU A 73 -5.15 20.97 5.36
C GLU A 73 -4.46 21.41 4.06
N ARG A 74 -3.34 22.12 4.18
CA ARG A 74 -2.51 22.58 3.05
C ARG A 74 -1.05 22.29 3.36
N TRP A 75 -0.30 21.95 2.33
CA TRP A 75 1.12 21.61 2.44
C TRP A 75 1.96 22.73 3.06
N GLU A 76 1.64 24.00 2.77
CA GLU A 76 2.37 25.16 3.31
C GLU A 76 2.02 25.47 4.78
N GLY A 77 1.05 24.79 5.37
CA GLY A 77 0.64 25.01 6.76
C GLY A 77 -0.02 26.37 7.01
N LYS A 78 -0.59 27.01 5.97
CA LYS A 78 -1.31 28.30 6.02
C LYS A 78 -2.82 28.17 6.34
N ALA A 79 -3.24 27.02 6.84
CA ALA A 79 -4.62 26.69 7.18
C ALA A 79 -4.64 25.74 8.40
N SER A 80 -5.68 24.91 8.59
CA SER A 80 -5.71 23.97 9.71
C SER A 80 -4.51 23.02 9.71
N ARG A 81 -3.90 22.80 10.87
CA ARG A 81 -2.82 21.81 11.11
C ARG A 81 -3.33 20.54 11.79
N CYS A 82 -4.65 20.36 11.78
CA CYS A 82 -5.33 19.16 12.24
C CYS A 82 -6.53 18.92 11.33
N HIS A 83 -6.26 18.32 10.16
CA HIS A 83 -7.27 18.10 9.13
C HIS A 83 -7.14 16.72 8.48
N PRO A 84 -8.24 15.94 8.36
CA PRO A 84 -8.15 14.52 8.07
C PRO A 84 -8.05 14.18 6.58
N MET A 85 -8.30 15.13 5.67
CA MET A 85 -8.57 14.82 4.25
C MET A 85 -7.41 14.12 3.53
N PHE A 86 -6.17 14.47 3.87
CA PHE A 86 -4.98 13.78 3.35
C PHE A 86 -4.68 12.44 4.04
N GLY A 87 -5.39 12.11 5.12
CA GLY A 87 -5.23 10.85 5.86
C GLY A 87 -5.74 9.62 5.13
N SER A 88 -6.43 9.78 4.00
CA SER A 88 -6.88 8.68 3.14
C SER A 88 -5.72 7.80 2.63
N VAL A 89 -4.49 8.32 2.62
CA VAL A 89 -3.27 7.54 2.31
C VAL A 89 -3.01 6.40 3.29
N VAL A 90 -3.62 6.41 4.48
CA VAL A 90 -3.57 5.29 5.43
C VAL A 90 -3.97 3.97 4.76
N ALA A 91 -4.92 4.01 3.82
CA ALA A 91 -5.34 2.82 3.07
C ALA A 91 -4.19 2.14 2.30
N TRP A 92 -3.17 2.89 1.87
CA TRP A 92 -2.01 2.35 1.16
C TRP A 92 -1.13 1.49 2.07
N PHE A 93 -0.92 1.88 3.33
CA PHE A 93 -0.17 1.06 4.29
C PHE A 93 -0.84 -0.30 4.51
N TYR A 94 -2.16 -0.33 4.64
CA TYR A 94 -2.90 -1.59 4.81
C TYR A 94 -2.94 -2.42 3.52
N ARG A 95 -3.40 -1.82 2.41
CA ARG A 95 -3.62 -2.57 1.16
C ARG A 95 -2.33 -2.98 0.46
N THR A 96 -1.30 -2.15 0.52
CA THR A 96 -0.07 -2.34 -0.26
C THR A 96 1.05 -2.90 0.61
N LEU A 97 1.43 -2.20 1.70
CA LEU A 97 2.57 -2.65 2.51
C LEU A 97 2.23 -3.88 3.34
N ALA A 98 1.17 -3.83 4.15
CA ALA A 98 0.69 -5.02 4.86
C ALA A 98 0.00 -6.01 3.91
N GLY A 99 -0.48 -5.54 2.75
CA GLY A 99 -1.11 -6.40 1.76
C GLY A 99 -2.53 -6.84 2.08
N ILE A 100 -3.17 -6.32 3.13
CA ILE A 100 -4.51 -6.72 3.57
C ILE A 100 -5.57 -6.02 2.72
N ARG A 101 -6.33 -6.80 1.95
CA ARG A 101 -7.38 -6.32 1.04
C ARG A 101 -8.64 -7.16 1.23
N TYR A 102 -9.80 -6.54 1.03
CA TYR A 102 -11.04 -7.30 0.86
C TYR A 102 -11.09 -7.84 -0.57
N ASP A 103 -11.78 -8.95 -0.76
CA ASP A 103 -12.15 -9.43 -2.08
C ASP A 103 -13.37 -8.66 -2.60
N GLU A 104 -13.28 -8.06 -3.78
CA GLU A 104 -14.39 -7.35 -4.42
C GLU A 104 -15.52 -8.31 -4.84
N ALA A 105 -15.19 -9.57 -5.15
CA ALA A 105 -16.17 -10.60 -5.50
C ALA A 105 -16.90 -11.18 -4.26
N GLU A 106 -16.24 -11.16 -3.10
CA GLU A 106 -16.76 -11.67 -1.82
C GLU A 106 -16.60 -10.62 -0.70
N PRO A 107 -17.40 -9.53 -0.75
CA PRO A 107 -17.23 -8.38 0.13
C PRO A 107 -17.48 -8.70 1.60
N GLY A 108 -17.00 -7.82 2.48
CA GLY A 108 -17.17 -7.94 3.93
C GLY A 108 -16.09 -8.74 4.65
N MET A 109 -14.94 -8.97 4.00
CA MET A 109 -13.81 -9.77 4.53
C MET A 109 -14.18 -11.25 4.76
N LYS A 110 -15.15 -11.78 4.00
CA LYS A 110 -15.48 -13.22 4.00
C LYS A 110 -14.38 -14.02 3.29
N HIS A 111 -13.92 -13.49 2.17
CA HIS A 111 -12.66 -13.82 1.54
C HIS A 111 -11.71 -12.61 1.65
N ILE A 112 -10.45 -12.89 2.01
CA ILE A 112 -9.42 -11.87 2.24
C ILE A 112 -8.32 -12.06 1.19
N VAL A 113 -7.83 -10.98 0.61
CA VAL A 113 -6.62 -11.04 -0.22
C VAL A 113 -5.45 -10.50 0.58
N ILE A 114 -4.40 -11.31 0.72
CA ILE A 114 -3.13 -10.95 1.36
C ILE A 114 -2.07 -10.89 0.27
N ALA A 115 -1.67 -9.67 -0.12
CA ALA A 115 -0.72 -9.41 -1.19
C ALA A 115 0.24 -8.26 -0.82
N PRO A 116 1.18 -8.49 0.11
CA PRO A 116 2.14 -7.47 0.54
C PRO A 116 3.11 -7.12 -0.61
N GLN A 117 3.50 -5.84 -0.68
CA GLN A 117 4.47 -5.34 -1.66
C GLN A 117 5.65 -4.69 -0.92
N PRO A 118 6.75 -5.43 -0.68
CA PRO A 118 7.98 -4.87 -0.12
C PRO A 118 8.58 -3.87 -1.10
N VAL A 119 8.87 -2.65 -0.62
CA VAL A 119 9.38 -1.56 -1.46
C VAL A 119 10.32 -0.67 -0.68
N GLY A 120 11.20 0.04 -1.39
CA GLY A 120 11.96 1.16 -0.82
C GLY A 120 12.95 0.78 0.28
N GLY A 121 13.46 -0.45 0.25
CA GLY A 121 14.36 -0.98 1.27
C GLY A 121 13.70 -1.33 2.60
N LEU A 122 12.36 -1.33 2.69
CA LEU A 122 11.67 -1.85 3.87
C LEU A 122 12.02 -3.33 4.04
N THR A 123 12.59 -3.68 5.18
CA THR A 123 12.95 -5.06 5.52
C THR A 123 11.88 -5.77 6.34
N TYR A 124 10.87 -5.06 6.83
CA TYR A 124 9.73 -5.67 7.51
C TYR A 124 8.50 -4.77 7.46
N CYS A 125 7.33 -5.37 7.62
CA CYS A 125 6.07 -4.68 7.93
C CYS A 125 5.19 -5.62 8.76
N SER A 126 4.53 -5.06 9.77
CA SER A 126 3.51 -5.76 10.56
C SER A 126 2.23 -4.94 10.50
N GLY A 127 1.13 -5.59 10.11
CA GLY A 127 -0.16 -4.95 9.96
C GLY A 127 -1.28 -5.86 10.43
N SER A 128 -2.26 -5.27 11.12
CA SER A 128 -3.45 -5.98 11.58
C SER A 128 -4.71 -5.17 11.33
N TYR A 129 -5.77 -5.83 10.87
CA TYR A 129 -7.10 -5.24 10.70
C TYR A 129 -8.14 -6.02 11.49
N GLN A 130 -8.93 -5.32 12.30
CA GLN A 130 -10.03 -5.95 13.04
C GLN A 130 -11.27 -6.02 12.14
N SER A 131 -11.54 -7.20 11.59
CA SER A 131 -12.77 -7.46 10.83
C SER A 131 -13.93 -7.86 11.75
N LEU A 132 -15.13 -7.99 11.18
CA LEU A 132 -16.30 -8.54 11.88
C LEU A 132 -16.12 -10.02 12.28
N TYR A 133 -15.19 -10.75 11.64
CA TYR A 133 -14.91 -12.15 11.91
C TYR A 133 -13.77 -12.35 12.91
N GLY A 134 -13.02 -11.29 13.23
CA GLY A 134 -11.81 -11.35 14.05
C GLY A 134 -10.61 -10.62 13.43
N PRO A 135 -9.44 -10.69 14.09
CA PRO A 135 -8.23 -10.08 13.58
C PRO A 135 -7.76 -10.76 12.29
N VAL A 136 -7.38 -9.94 11.31
CA VAL A 136 -6.61 -10.33 10.12
C VAL A 136 -5.21 -9.77 10.31
N ARG A 137 -4.17 -10.60 10.21
CA ARG A 137 -2.77 -10.14 10.31
C ARG A 137 -1.96 -10.51 9.09
N SER A 138 -1.02 -9.64 8.76
CA SER A 138 -0.02 -9.84 7.73
C SER A 138 1.30 -9.25 8.22
N ASP A 139 2.20 -10.15 8.59
CA ASP A 139 3.49 -9.82 9.19
C ASP A 139 4.58 -10.40 8.31
N TRP A 140 5.30 -9.54 7.60
CA TRP A 140 6.40 -9.98 6.74
C TRP A 140 7.73 -9.37 7.14
N ARG A 141 8.79 -10.09 6.79
CA ARG A 141 10.18 -9.66 6.92
C ARG A 141 11.03 -10.21 5.79
N ILE A 142 12.12 -9.53 5.51
CA ILE A 142 13.17 -9.96 4.60
C ILE A 142 14.37 -10.34 5.47
N GLU A 143 14.78 -11.60 5.44
CA GLU A 143 15.96 -12.10 6.12
C GLU A 143 16.91 -12.72 5.09
N ALA A 144 18.14 -12.19 5.00
CA ALA A 144 19.09 -12.50 3.93
C ALA A 144 18.45 -12.33 2.55
N ASP A 145 18.25 -13.43 1.82
CA ASP A 145 17.65 -13.45 0.47
C ASP A 145 16.25 -14.10 0.45
N SER A 146 15.59 -14.19 1.62
CA SER A 146 14.23 -14.76 1.76
C SER A 146 13.22 -13.72 2.21
N PHE A 147 12.04 -13.76 1.61
CA PHE A 147 10.84 -13.08 2.09
C PHE A 147 10.00 -14.07 2.91
N GLU A 148 9.78 -13.75 4.18
CA GLU A 148 9.00 -14.55 5.12
C GLU A 148 7.72 -13.82 5.51
N LEU A 149 6.57 -14.49 5.41
CA LEU A 149 5.25 -13.94 5.71
C LEU A 149 4.49 -14.83 6.69
N THR A 150 4.00 -14.24 7.78
CA THR A 150 3.03 -14.85 8.70
C THR A 150 1.67 -14.19 8.50
N VAL A 151 0.63 -15.00 8.30
CA VAL A 151 -0.75 -14.55 8.09
C VAL A 151 -1.65 -15.13 9.17
N GLU A 152 -2.49 -14.29 9.79
CA GLU A 152 -3.59 -14.73 10.65
C GLU A 152 -4.92 -14.55 9.92
N VAL A 153 -5.63 -15.65 9.68
CA VAL A 153 -6.93 -15.67 9.02
C VAL A 153 -8.00 -15.99 10.08
N PRO A 154 -8.99 -15.11 10.30
CA PRO A 154 -10.00 -15.31 11.34
C PRO A 154 -10.93 -16.50 11.04
N ALA A 155 -11.57 -17.03 12.08
CA ALA A 155 -12.53 -18.13 11.95
C ALA A 155 -13.66 -17.79 10.98
N ASN A 156 -14.20 -18.81 10.30
CA ASN A 156 -15.26 -18.68 9.30
C ASN A 156 -14.92 -17.80 8.07
N THR A 157 -13.63 -17.55 7.81
CA THR A 157 -13.15 -16.85 6.62
C THR A 157 -12.10 -17.66 5.88
N THR A 158 -11.77 -17.23 4.67
CA THR A 158 -10.67 -17.77 3.87
C THR A 158 -9.83 -16.63 3.31
N ALA A 159 -8.62 -16.95 2.85
CA ALA A 159 -7.75 -15.98 2.20
C ALA A 159 -7.12 -16.52 0.91
N THR A 160 -6.86 -15.62 -0.03
CA THR A 160 -5.89 -15.80 -1.09
C THR A 160 -4.61 -15.07 -0.70
N VAL A 161 -3.50 -15.80 -0.64
CA VAL A 161 -2.17 -15.25 -0.34
C VAL A 161 -1.36 -15.19 -1.63
N ILE A 162 -0.85 -14.00 -1.96
CA ILE A 162 -0.03 -13.73 -3.13
C ILE A 162 1.33 -13.26 -2.64
N LEU A 163 2.36 -14.07 -2.88
CA LEU A 163 3.73 -13.72 -2.52
C LEU A 163 4.35 -12.75 -3.54
N PRO A 164 5.40 -12.00 -3.15
CA PRO A 164 6.08 -11.06 -4.05
C PRO A 164 6.63 -11.71 -5.33
N ASP A 165 6.96 -13.00 -5.29
CA ASP A 165 7.40 -13.78 -6.47
C ASP A 165 6.26 -14.16 -7.44
N GLY A 166 5.03 -13.77 -7.11
CA GLY A 166 3.82 -14.08 -7.87
C GLY A 166 3.19 -15.43 -7.54
N LYS A 167 3.74 -16.20 -6.58
CA LYS A 167 3.15 -17.46 -6.14
C LYS A 167 1.83 -17.22 -5.42
N ILE A 168 0.79 -17.96 -5.82
CA ILE A 168 -0.57 -17.82 -5.29
C ILE A 168 -0.95 -19.06 -4.49
N TYR A 169 -1.45 -18.84 -3.28
CA TYR A 169 -2.08 -19.83 -2.42
C TYR A 169 -3.56 -19.45 -2.25
N GLY A 170 -4.44 -20.14 -2.96
CA GLY A 170 -5.89 -19.91 -2.87
C GLY A 170 -6.52 -20.65 -1.68
N ASN A 171 -7.64 -20.12 -1.18
CA ASN A 171 -8.49 -20.75 -0.16
C ASN A 171 -7.75 -21.19 1.12
N VAL A 172 -6.78 -20.40 1.57
CA VAL A 172 -6.13 -20.58 2.87
C VAL A 172 -7.20 -20.41 3.96
N GLY A 173 -7.47 -21.46 4.73
CA GLY A 173 -8.49 -21.45 5.78
C GLY A 173 -8.09 -20.63 7.00
N SER A 174 -8.97 -20.58 7.99
CA SER A 174 -8.70 -19.90 9.27
C SER A 174 -7.48 -20.49 10.00
N GLY A 175 -6.76 -19.65 10.75
CA GLY A 175 -5.59 -20.04 11.53
C GLY A 175 -4.38 -19.15 11.25
N ILE A 176 -3.24 -19.53 11.81
CA ILE A 176 -1.95 -18.87 11.57
C ILE A 176 -1.16 -19.69 10.57
N HIS A 177 -0.74 -19.04 9.48
CA HIS A 177 -0.03 -19.67 8.37
C HIS A 177 1.30 -18.97 8.13
N ARG A 178 2.29 -19.71 7.62
CA ARG A 178 3.61 -19.18 7.27
C ARG A 178 3.94 -19.52 5.84
N PHE A 179 4.50 -18.54 5.13
CA PHE A 179 4.89 -18.63 3.74
C PHE A 179 6.28 -18.03 3.57
N ALA A 180 7.02 -18.57 2.61
CA ALA A 180 8.33 -18.08 2.23
C ALA A 180 8.47 -18.06 0.71
N SER A 181 9.20 -17.09 0.19
CA SER A 181 9.64 -17.03 -1.21
C SER A 181 11.04 -16.43 -1.29
N PRO A 182 11.86 -16.80 -2.30
CA PRO A 182 13.08 -16.06 -2.59
C PRO A 182 12.78 -14.57 -2.79
N LEU A 183 13.69 -13.70 -2.37
CA LEU A 183 13.61 -12.29 -2.70
C LEU A 183 13.82 -12.13 -4.22
N MET A 184 12.85 -11.55 -4.92
CA MET A 184 13.08 -11.16 -6.31
C MET A 184 14.05 -9.98 -6.32
N SER A 185 15.15 -10.07 -7.08
CA SER A 185 16.00 -8.91 -7.39
C SER A 185 15.18 -7.91 -8.20
N ASP A 186 15.24 -6.62 -7.83
CA ASP A 186 14.46 -5.49 -8.37
C ASP A 186 14.10 -5.63 -9.87
N ARG A 187 12.82 -5.46 -10.18
CA ARG A 187 12.30 -5.19 -11.54
C ARG A 187 12.04 -3.70 -11.71
#